data_AF-A0A4R9EX82-F1
#
_entry.id   AF-A0A4R9EX82-F1
#
_cell.length_a   1.000
_cell.length_b   1.000
_cell.length_c   1.000
_cell.angle_alpha   90.00
_cell.angle_beta   90.00
_cell.angle_gamma   90.00
#
_symmetry.space_group_name_H-M   'P 1'
#
loop_
_entity.id
_entity.type
_entity.pdbx_description
1 polymer ?
#
loop_
_entity_poly.entity_id
_entity_poly.type
_entity_poly.pdbx_seq_one_letter_code
_entity_poly.pdbx_strand_id
1 'polypeptide(L)' 'MTTTPGPFDPAGQDDPAEPTHLVLENALGEHSLWPVFRPAPEGWRAVYGPEPYGRCVARLQDPPA' A
#
# COMPACT_ATOMS: atom_id res chain seq x y z
N MET A 1 12.15 15.23 -17.69
CA MET A 1 11.33 14.86 -16.52
C MET A 1 11.05 13.37 -16.63
N THR A 2 12.04 12.56 -16.26
CA THR A 2 11.94 11.09 -16.27
C THR A 2 11.43 10.70 -14.90
N THR A 3 10.13 10.49 -14.77
CA THR A 3 9.58 9.87 -13.56
C THR A 3 9.84 8.37 -13.70
N THR A 4 11.01 7.93 -13.24
CA THR A 4 11.22 6.51 -12.99
C THR A 4 10.22 6.13 -11.89
N PRO A 5 9.29 5.19 -12.12
CA PRO A 5 8.40 4.75 -11.07
C PRO A 5 9.26 4.27 -9.91
N GLY A 6 9.10 4.93 -8.75
CA GLY A 6 9.76 4.50 -7.53
C GLY A 6 9.30 3.09 -7.17
N PRO A 7 10.00 2.38 -6.26
CA PRO A 7 9.63 1.03 -5.84
C PRO A 7 8.27 0.93 -5.13
N PHE A 8 7.63 2.07 -4.85
CA PHE A 8 6.31 2.22 -4.25
C PHE A 8 5.30 2.85 -5.24
N ASP A 9 5.76 3.21 -6.45
CA ASP A 9 4.93 3.70 -7.53
C ASP A 9 4.46 2.51 -8.37
N PRO A 10 3.20 2.45 -8.82
CA PRO A 10 2.72 1.33 -9.63
C PRO A 10 3.58 1.19 -10.88
N ALA A 11 4.34 0.10 -10.95
CA ALA A 11 5.19 -0.23 -12.08
C ALA A 11 4.32 -0.59 -13.28
N GLY A 12 3.96 0.41 -14.07
CA GLY A 12 3.15 0.19 -15.27
C GLY A 12 1.66 0.00 -14.94
N GLN A 13 0.85 0.76 -15.64
CA GLN A 13 -0.60 0.69 -15.64
C GLN A 13 -1.05 -0.58 -16.38
N ASP A 14 -0.93 -1.76 -15.79
CA ASP A 14 -1.57 -2.96 -16.33
C ASP A 14 -2.09 -3.78 -15.14
N ASP A 15 -3.39 -3.99 -15.12
CA ASP A 15 -4.18 -4.73 -14.13
C ASP A 15 -4.52 -4.05 -12.78
N PRO A 16 -5.53 -3.15 -12.75
CA PRO A 16 -6.16 -2.65 -11.51
C PRO A 16 -6.90 -3.74 -10.71
N ALA A 17 -6.87 -5.00 -11.15
CA ALA A 17 -7.52 -6.13 -10.52
C ALA A 17 -6.59 -6.94 -9.61
N GLU A 18 -5.27 -6.84 -9.77
CA GLU A 18 -4.37 -7.69 -8.99
C GLU A 18 -4.01 -7.04 -7.64
N PRO A 19 -4.09 -7.81 -6.53
CA PRO A 19 -3.79 -7.32 -5.21
C PRO A 19 -2.27 -7.13 -5.05
N THR A 20 -1.82 -5.88 -5.19
CA THR A 20 -0.39 -5.51 -5.23
C THR A 20 0.08 -4.78 -3.98
N HIS A 21 -0.84 -4.26 -3.16
CA HIS A 21 -0.53 -3.39 -2.02
C HIS A 21 -1.25 -3.82 -0.73
N LEU A 22 -0.68 -3.40 0.38
CA LEU A 22 -1.14 -3.60 1.76
C LEU A 22 -1.16 -2.23 2.45
N VAL A 23 -2.04 -2.08 3.43
CA VAL A 23 -1.92 -1.00 4.42
C VAL A 23 -1.32 -1.60 5.66
N LEU A 24 -0.14 -1.10 6.02
CA LEU A 24 0.50 -1.42 7.29
C LEU A 24 0.13 -0.36 8.33
N GLU A 25 -0.03 -0.78 9.57
CA GLU A 25 -0.22 0.08 10.74
C GLU A 25 0.89 -0.21 11.75
N ASN A 26 1.47 0.83 12.33
CA ASN A 26 2.46 0.71 13.40
C ASN A 26 1.83 0.81 14.79
N ALA A 27 2.62 0.59 15.85
CA ALA A 27 2.15 0.70 17.23
C ALA A 27 1.72 2.12 17.66
N LEU A 28 2.02 3.14 16.84
CA LEU A 28 1.60 4.53 17.05
C LEU A 28 0.30 4.87 16.31
N GLY A 29 -0.27 3.93 15.55
CA GLY A 29 -1.47 4.14 14.72
C GLY A 29 -1.18 4.87 13.40
N GLU A 30 0.08 4.97 12.98
CA GLU A 30 0.42 5.51 11.67
C GLU A 30 0.25 4.43 10.60
N HIS A 31 -0.34 4.82 9.47
CA HIS A 31 -0.59 3.91 8.36
C HIS A 31 0.36 4.19 7.20
N SER A 32 0.87 3.14 6.57
CA SER A 32 1.74 3.23 5.40
C SER A 32 1.32 2.27 4.31
N LEU A 33 1.36 2.75 3.06
CA LEU A 33 1.14 1.91 1.91
C LEU A 33 2.38 1.07 1.64
N TRP A 34 2.21 -0.25 1.60
CA TRP A 34 3.33 -1.16 1.41
C TRP A 34 3.06 -2.18 0.31
N PRO A 35 3.98 -2.39 -0.64
CA PRO A 35 3.80 -3.36 -1.69
C PRO A 35 3.96 -4.80 -1.16
N VAL A 36 3.13 -5.73 -1.64
CA VAL A 36 3.11 -7.14 -1.19
C VAL A 36 4.41 -7.88 -1.51
N PHE A 37 5.15 -7.46 -2.54
CA PHE A 37 6.39 -8.10 -2.96
C PHE A 37 7.56 -7.82 -2.02
N ARG A 38 7.43 -6.86 -1.09
CA ARG A 38 8.45 -6.57 -0.07
C ARG A 38 8.01 -7.07 1.30
N PRO A 39 8.92 -7.70 2.07
CA PRO A 39 8.64 -7.98 3.47
C PRO A 39 8.35 -6.69 4.23
N ALA A 40 7.34 -6.72 5.10
CA ALA A 40 7.02 -5.60 5.98
C ALA A 40 8.16 -5.36 6.98
N PRO A 41 8.48 -4.10 7.30
CA PRO A 41 9.47 -3.77 8.32
C PRO A 41 9.00 -4.19 9.71
N GLU A 42 9.95 -4.44 10.61
CA GLU A 42 9.65 -4.79 12.00
C GLU A 42 8.86 -3.67 12.71
N GLY A 43 7.85 -4.05 13.48
CA GLY A 43 6.95 -3.10 14.16
C GLY A 43 5.77 -2.60 13.34
N TRP A 44 5.65 -3.00 12.07
CA TRP A 44 4.51 -2.72 11.21
C TRP A 44 3.68 -3.99 11.00
N ARG A 45 2.35 -3.86 11.03
CA ARG A 45 1.41 -4.97 10.82
C ARG A 45 0.46 -4.67 9.68
N ALA A 46 0.24 -5.63 8.80
CA ALA A 46 -0.77 -5.50 7.76
C ALA A 46 -2.17 -5.52 8.38
N VAL A 47 -2.89 -4.41 8.24
CA VAL A 47 -4.27 -4.24 8.73
C VAL A 47 -5.31 -4.26 7.61
N TYR A 48 -4.87 -4.11 6.35
CA TYR A 48 -5.73 -4.13 5.18
C TYR A 48 -4.98 -4.62 3.93
N GLY A 49 -5.68 -5.34 3.05
CA GLY A 49 -5.10 -5.99 1.87
C GLY A 49 -4.71 -7.46 2.09
N PRO A 50 -4.07 -8.13 1.10
CA PRO A 50 -3.56 -7.55 -0.15
C PRO A 50 -4.70 -7.16 -1.11
N GLU A 51 -4.67 -5.93 -1.62
CA GLU A 51 -5.70 -5.32 -2.48
C GLU A 51 -5.05 -4.44 -3.57
N PRO A 52 -5.80 -4.04 -4.62
CA PRO A 52 -5.31 -3.09 -5.62
C PRO A 52 -4.97 -1.72 -5.00
N TYR A 53 -3.99 -1.03 -5.59
CA TYR A 53 -3.52 0.29 -5.13
C TYR A 53 -4.68 1.26 -4.81
N GLY A 54 -5.69 1.36 -5.68
CA GLY A 54 -6.83 2.26 -5.47
C GLY A 54 -7.66 1.94 -4.21
N ARG A 55 -7.80 0.66 -3.84
CA ARG A 55 -8.50 0.23 -2.62
C ARG A 55 -7.69 0.57 -1.37
N CYS A 56 -6.38 0.34 -1.40
CA CYS A 56 -5.51 0.68 -0.28
C CYS A 56 -5.41 2.21 -0.06
N VAL A 57 -5.35 3.00 -1.13
CA VAL A 57 -5.36 4.48 -1.03
C VAL A 57 -6.68 4.98 -0.47
N ALA A 58 -7.81 4.45 -0.94
CA ALA A 58 -9.12 4.81 -0.37
C ALA A 58 -9.18 4.51 1.14
N ARG A 59 -8.62 3.38 1.58
CA ARG A 59 -8.55 3.01 3.00
C ARG A 59 -7.67 3.94 3.84
N LEU A 60 -6.64 4.58 3.25
CA LEU A 60 -5.83 5.60 3.91
C LEU A 60 -6.56 6.95 4.04
N GLN A 61 -7.42 7.26 3.08
CA GLN A 61 -8.15 8.54 3.03
C GLN A 61 -9.42 8.55 3.88
N ASP A 62 -10.03 7.39 4.11
CA ASP A 62 -11.25 7.23 4.91
C ASP A 62 -10.94 6.46 6.22
N PRO A 63 -10.56 7.16 7.31
CA PRO A 63 -10.54 6.57 8.63
C PRO A 63 -11.99 6.36 9.11
N PRO A 64 -12.37 5.15 9.58
CA PRO A 64 -13.67 4.99 10.21
C PRO A 64 -13.75 5.89 11.44
N ALA A 65 -14.89 6.59 11.58
CA ALA A 65 -15.19 7.55 12.65
C ALA A 65 -15.14 6.94 14.06
#